data_AF-A0A7W0MCD1-F1
#
_entry.id   AF-A0A7W0MCD1-F1
#
_cell.length_a   1.000
_cell.length_b   1.000
_cell.length_c   1.000
_cell.angle_alpha   90.00
_cell.angle_beta   90.00
_cell.angle_gamma   90.00
#
_symmetry.space_group_name_H-M   'P 1'
#
loop_
_entity.id
_entity.type
_entity.pdbx_description
1 polymer ?
#
loop_
_entity_poly.entity_id
_entity_poly.type
_entity_poly.pdbx_seq_one_letter_code
_entity_poly.pdbx_strand_id
1 'polypeptide(L)'
;MSANATVAPCRVSAADTHSRASLYEEAWREVQVHKWIESERRGHDLGDSAIRDWWQRHWPHYCRRKRIEHIAGRKAWREFDDEAFGCLYMLILAGDLLVDRILDHLDGGSENLCVINWAIEFGLPTTRVVDILEQIDVNRARLAPAV
;
A
#
# COMPACT_ATOMS: atom_id res chain seq x y z
N MET A 1 -33.97 20.91 -21.73
CA MET A 1 -33.70 21.08 -20.29
C MET A 1 -33.78 19.69 -19.66
N SER A 2 -32.65 19.00 -19.54
CA SER A 2 -32.58 17.69 -18.88
C SER A 2 -31.68 17.82 -17.66
N ALA A 3 -32.21 17.40 -16.52
CA ALA A 3 -31.64 17.58 -15.20
C ALA A 3 -30.30 16.83 -15.05
N ASN A 4 -29.28 17.54 -14.56
CA ASN A 4 -28.06 16.94 -14.03
C ASN A 4 -28.42 16.12 -12.79
N ALA A 5 -28.26 14.80 -12.87
CA ALA A 5 -28.27 13.94 -11.70
C ALA A 5 -26.97 14.20 -10.92
N THR A 6 -27.06 15.01 -9.86
CA THR A 6 -26.00 15.13 -8.86
C THR A 6 -25.84 13.76 -8.19
N VAL A 7 -24.78 13.04 -8.53
CA VAL A 7 -24.34 11.86 -7.80
C VAL A 7 -23.91 12.34 -6.42
N ALA A 8 -24.72 12.06 -5.40
CA ALA A 8 -24.36 12.32 -4.02
C ALA A 8 -23.15 11.43 -3.66
N PRO A 9 -22.13 11.95 -2.95
CA PRO A 9 -21.08 11.10 -2.44
C PRO A 9 -21.70 10.11 -1.46
N CYS A 10 -21.56 8.81 -1.77
CA CYS A 10 -21.96 7.73 -0.88
C CYS A 10 -21.10 7.86 0.38
N ARG A 11 -21.64 8.47 1.44
CA ARG A 11 -21.02 8.48 2.76
C ARG A 11 -21.02 7.04 3.24
N VAL A 12 -19.86 6.40 3.22
CA VAL A 12 -19.61 5.22 4.03
C VAL A 12 -20.00 5.58 5.46
N SER A 13 -20.97 4.85 6.00
CA SER A 13 -21.54 5.09 7.33
C SER A 13 -20.45 5.08 8.39
N ALA A 14 -20.45 6.08 9.28
CA ALA A 14 -19.53 6.23 10.39
C ALA A 14 -19.65 5.12 11.48
N ALA A 15 -20.45 4.09 11.26
CA ALA A 15 -20.76 3.05 12.25
C ALA A 15 -19.84 1.82 12.23
N ASP A 16 -19.05 1.63 11.17
CA ASP A 16 -17.99 0.61 11.17
C ASP A 16 -16.68 1.25 11.61
N THR A 17 -16.53 1.46 12.92
CA THR A 17 -15.21 1.69 13.51
C THR A 17 -14.43 0.37 13.39
N HIS A 18 -13.96 0.07 12.18
CA HIS A 18 -13.05 -1.02 11.90
C HIS A 18 -11.90 -0.88 12.89
N SER A 19 -11.70 -1.87 13.75
CA SER A 19 -10.52 -1.93 14.62
C SER A 19 -9.29 -1.88 13.72
N ARG A 20 -8.71 -0.68 13.57
CA ARG A 20 -7.53 -0.44 12.74
C ARG A 20 -6.40 -1.30 13.27
N ALA A 21 -5.68 -1.99 12.39
CA ALA A 21 -4.49 -2.74 12.78
C ALA A 21 -3.30 -1.78 12.91
N SER A 22 -2.37 -2.05 13.83
CA SER A 22 -1.08 -1.39 13.84
C SER A 22 -0.14 -2.10 12.87
N LEU A 23 0.45 -1.30 11.99
CA LEU A 23 1.47 -1.72 11.03
C LEU A 23 2.74 -2.15 11.77
N TYR A 24 3.11 -1.46 12.85
CA TYR A 24 4.26 -1.82 13.69
C TYR A 24 4.07 -3.14 14.44
N GLU A 25 2.89 -3.37 15.04
CA GLU A 25 2.60 -4.64 15.73
C GLU A 25 2.56 -5.84 14.77
N GLU A 26 2.11 -5.63 13.53
CA GLU A 26 2.14 -6.68 12.51
C GLU A 26 3.54 -6.90 11.95
N ALA A 27 4.30 -5.84 11.71
CA ALA A 27 5.68 -5.93 11.31
C ALA A 27 6.54 -6.64 12.36
N TRP A 28 6.31 -6.42 13.65
CA TRP A 28 7.02 -7.12 14.70
C TRP A 28 6.84 -8.64 14.61
N ARG A 29 5.66 -9.13 14.23
CA ARG A 29 5.44 -10.56 13.99
C ARG A 29 6.26 -11.07 12.80
N GLU A 30 6.33 -10.31 11.70
CA GLU A 30 7.17 -10.66 10.55
C GLU A 30 8.67 -10.63 10.89
N VAL A 31 9.11 -9.68 11.71
CA VAL A 31 10.49 -9.60 12.23
C VAL A 31 10.87 -10.87 12.99
N GLN A 32 9.98 -11.38 13.86
CA GLN A 32 10.26 -12.60 14.61
C GLN A 32 10.33 -13.83 13.70
N VAL A 33 9.46 -13.91 12.69
CA VAL A 33 9.52 -14.95 11.66
C VAL A 33 10.83 -14.89 10.88
N HIS A 34 11.26 -13.69 10.46
CA HIS A 34 12.54 -13.47 9.79
C HIS A 34 13.72 -13.91 10.66
N LYS A 35 13.75 -13.48 11.92
CA LYS A 35 14.78 -13.88 12.90
C LYS A 35 14.88 -15.40 13.00
N TRP A 36 13.73 -16.08 13.13
CA TRP A 36 13.70 -17.54 13.22
C TRP A 36 14.25 -18.19 11.95
N ILE A 37 13.76 -17.80 10.77
CA ILE A 37 14.21 -18.35 9.48
C ILE A 37 15.72 -18.16 9.28
N GLU A 38 16.25 -16.98 9.56
CA GLU A 38 17.68 -16.69 9.39
C GLU A 38 18.55 -17.44 10.42
N SER A 39 18.05 -17.61 11.65
CA SER A 39 18.75 -18.38 12.68
C SER A 39 18.83 -19.86 12.31
N GLU A 40 17.73 -20.44 11.81
CA GLU A 40 17.70 -21.81 11.30
C GLU A 40 18.68 -21.99 10.13
N ARG A 41 18.71 -21.04 9.18
CA ARG A 41 19.63 -21.08 8.04
C ARG A 41 21.11 -21.07 8.44
N ARG A 42 21.45 -20.39 9.53
CA ARG A 42 22.84 -20.26 10.02
C ARG A 42 23.21 -21.27 11.12
N GLY A 43 22.24 -22.07 11.58
CA GLY A 43 22.43 -23.08 12.62
C GLY A 43 22.72 -22.51 14.01
N HIS A 44 22.43 -21.23 14.27
CA HIS A 44 22.52 -20.60 15.59
C HIS A 44 21.66 -19.33 15.66
N ASP A 45 21.28 -18.90 16.88
CA ASP A 45 20.48 -17.69 17.08
C ASP A 45 21.25 -16.42 16.68
N LEU A 46 20.66 -15.62 15.80
CA LEU A 46 21.20 -14.34 15.35
C LEU A 46 20.81 -13.15 16.22
N GLY A 47 19.89 -13.34 17.17
CA GLY A 47 19.47 -12.31 18.11
C GLY A 47 19.02 -11.03 17.41
N ASP A 48 19.40 -9.89 17.97
CA ASP A 48 18.99 -8.57 17.50
C ASP A 48 19.59 -8.17 16.15
N SER A 49 20.63 -8.88 15.69
CA SER A 49 21.23 -8.59 14.38
C SER A 49 20.26 -8.88 13.24
N ALA A 50 19.48 -9.97 13.32
CA ALA A 50 18.44 -10.30 12.35
C ALA A 50 17.23 -9.34 12.44
N ILE A 51 16.93 -8.84 13.64
CA ILE A 51 15.89 -7.83 13.84
C ILE A 51 16.25 -6.53 13.12
N ARG A 52 17.46 -6.00 13.36
CA ARG A 52 17.94 -4.77 12.69
C ARG A 52 18.02 -4.93 11.18
N ASP A 53 18.48 -6.10 10.71
CA ASP A 53 18.53 -6.43 9.29
C ASP A 53 17.16 -6.34 8.64
N TRP A 54 16.12 -6.88 9.29
CA TRP A 54 14.75 -6.80 8.79
C TRP A 54 14.25 -5.36 8.66
N TRP A 55 14.42 -4.56 9.72
CA TRP A 55 14.00 -3.16 9.74
C TRP A 55 14.72 -2.29 8.71
N GLN A 56 15.97 -2.61 8.37
CA GLN A 56 16.73 -1.85 7.37
C GLN A 56 16.36 -2.25 5.94
N ARG A 57 16.17 -3.54 5.69
CA ARG A 57 16.03 -4.07 4.32
C ARG A 57 14.59 -4.27 3.89
N HIS A 58 13.73 -4.73 4.78
CA HIS A 58 12.37 -5.16 4.45
C HIS A 58 11.31 -4.11 4.78
N TRP A 59 11.55 -3.27 5.78
CA TRP A 59 10.59 -2.27 6.24
C TRP A 59 10.06 -1.31 5.15
N PRO A 60 10.89 -0.72 4.26
CA PRO A 60 10.37 0.19 3.24
C PRO A 60 9.40 -0.50 2.28
N HIS A 61 9.75 -1.72 1.84
CA HIS A 61 8.90 -2.52 0.96
C HIS A 61 7.63 -3.00 1.68
N TYR A 62 7.75 -3.35 2.96
CA TYR A 62 6.63 -3.74 3.80
C TYR A 62 5.61 -2.61 3.92
N CYS A 63 6.05 -1.39 4.28
CA CYS A 63 5.18 -0.23 4.40
C CYS A 63 4.48 0.08 3.09
N ARG A 64 5.21 0.01 1.97
CA ARG A 64 4.67 0.22 0.63
C ARG A 64 3.50 -0.72 0.32
N ARG A 65 3.70 -2.02 0.54
CA ARG A 65 2.64 -3.03 0.34
C ARG A 65 1.44 -2.78 1.25
N LYS A 66 1.68 -2.43 2.52
CA LYS A 66 0.61 -2.11 3.46
C LYS A 66 -0.15 -0.83 3.11
N ARG A 67 0.54 0.16 2.53
CA ARG A 67 -0.09 1.36 1.98
C ARG A 67 -1.03 1.00 0.83
N ILE A 68 -0.62 0.12 -0.06
CA ILE A 68 -1.46 -0.37 -1.16
C ILE A 68 -2.70 -1.11 -0.64
N GLU A 69 -2.56 -1.95 0.39
CA GLU A 69 -3.71 -2.58 1.07
C GLU A 69 -4.68 -1.54 1.67
N HIS A 70 -4.15 -0.44 2.20
CA HIS A 70 -4.92 0.65 2.81
C HIS A 70 -5.79 1.39 1.79
N ILE A 71 -5.15 1.90 0.74
CA ILE A 71 -5.81 2.72 -0.30
C ILE A 71 -6.79 1.90 -1.13
N ALA A 72 -6.55 0.59 -1.28
CA ALA A 72 -7.48 -0.34 -1.91
C ALA A 72 -8.68 -0.70 -1.02
N GLY A 73 -8.71 -0.25 0.24
CA GLY A 73 -9.79 -0.53 1.18
C GLY A 73 -9.78 -1.95 1.75
N ARG A 74 -8.68 -2.70 1.59
CA ARG A 74 -8.58 -4.09 2.07
C ARG A 74 -8.34 -4.18 3.57
N LYS A 75 -7.52 -3.29 4.12
CA LYS A 75 -7.20 -3.24 5.56
C LYS A 75 -6.82 -1.83 6.01
N ALA A 76 -7.49 -1.35 7.05
CA ALA A 76 -7.19 -0.06 7.66
C ALA A 76 -5.99 -0.17 8.61
N TRP A 77 -5.00 0.71 8.42
CA TRP A 77 -3.76 0.76 9.20
C TRP A 77 -3.72 2.07 9.98
N ARG A 78 -3.29 2.03 11.24
CA ARG A 78 -3.28 3.20 12.14
C ARG A 78 -2.27 4.26 11.73
N GLU A 79 -1.19 3.84 11.10
CA GLU A 79 -0.02 4.65 10.74
C GLU A 79 -0.21 5.44 9.43
N PHE A 80 -1.34 5.25 8.75
CA PHE A 80 -1.71 5.99 7.54
C PHE A 80 -2.94 6.87 7.78
N ASP A 81 -3.07 7.92 6.97
CA ASP A 81 -4.17 8.89 7.05
C ASP A 81 -5.53 8.22 6.78
N ASP A 82 -6.56 8.58 7.56
CA ASP A 82 -7.90 8.00 7.46
C ASP A 82 -8.58 8.33 6.13
N GLU A 83 -8.36 9.54 5.61
CA GLU A 83 -8.94 10.01 4.35
C GLU A 83 -8.43 9.22 3.14
N ALA A 84 -7.30 8.52 3.29
CA ALA A 84 -6.74 7.69 2.24
C ALA A 84 -7.30 6.26 2.23
N PHE A 85 -7.97 5.81 3.30
CA PHE A 85 -8.49 4.45 3.36
C PHE A 85 -9.56 4.25 2.28
N GLY A 86 -9.35 3.24 1.42
CA GLY A 86 -10.30 2.91 0.37
C GLY A 86 -10.48 3.99 -0.71
N CYS A 87 -9.55 4.94 -0.88
CA CYS A 87 -9.67 5.98 -1.90
C CYS A 87 -9.80 5.40 -3.33
N LEU A 88 -9.23 4.22 -3.59
CA LEU A 88 -9.35 3.52 -4.87
C LEU A 88 -10.48 2.47 -4.89
N TYR A 89 -11.19 2.26 -3.79
CA TYR A 89 -12.15 1.16 -3.65
C TYR A 89 -13.24 1.20 -4.74
N MET A 90 -13.77 2.37 -5.05
CA MET A 90 -14.81 2.51 -6.07
C MET A 90 -14.29 2.22 -7.49
N LEU A 91 -13.03 2.54 -7.79
CA LEU A 91 -12.42 2.24 -9.09
C LEU A 91 -12.17 0.73 -9.24
N ILE A 92 -11.68 0.09 -8.17
CA ILE A 92 -11.48 -1.37 -8.12
C ILE A 92 -12.83 -2.09 -8.26
N LEU A 93 -13.86 -1.67 -7.52
CA LEU A 93 -15.20 -2.26 -7.60
C LEU A 93 -15.84 -2.08 -8.99
N ALA A 94 -15.52 -0.98 -9.68
CA ALA A 94 -15.95 -0.73 -11.05
C ALA A 94 -15.18 -1.56 -12.10
N GLY A 95 -14.17 -2.34 -11.70
CA GLY A 95 -13.34 -3.14 -12.61
C GLY A 95 -12.42 -2.29 -13.48
N ASP A 96 -11.89 -1.19 -12.94
CA ASP A 96 -10.95 -0.32 -13.66
C ASP A 96 -9.60 -1.02 -13.86
N LEU A 97 -9.46 -1.66 -15.03
CA LEU A 97 -8.26 -2.42 -15.40
C LEU A 97 -6.98 -1.57 -15.34
N LEU A 98 -7.06 -0.25 -15.54
CA LEU A 98 -5.86 0.60 -15.45
C LEU A 98 -5.38 0.70 -14.00
N VAL A 99 -6.30 0.86 -13.06
CA VAL A 99 -5.98 0.86 -11.62
C VAL A 99 -5.38 -0.48 -11.23
N ASP A 100 -6.01 -1.60 -11.62
CA ASP A 100 -5.50 -2.93 -11.30
C ASP A 100 -4.06 -3.14 -11.82
N ARG A 101 -3.79 -2.75 -13.07
CA ARG A 101 -2.44 -2.85 -13.64
C ARG A 101 -1.42 -1.95 -12.95
N ILE A 102 -1.80 -0.73 -12.57
CA ILE A 102 -0.92 0.15 -11.81
C ILE A 102 -0.61 -0.48 -10.45
N LEU A 103 -1.61 -1.02 -9.75
CA LEU A 103 -1.42 -1.70 -8.46
C LEU A 103 -0.49 -2.91 -8.60
N ASP A 104 -0.64 -3.74 -9.64
CA ASP A 104 0.26 -4.86 -9.94
C ASP A 104 1.73 -4.41 -10.07
N HIS A 105 1.97 -3.31 -10.81
CA HIS A 105 3.32 -2.76 -10.98
C HIS A 105 3.92 -2.30 -9.65
N LEU A 106 3.13 -1.62 -8.82
CA LEU A 106 3.59 -1.08 -7.54
C LEU A 106 3.81 -2.20 -6.50
N ASP A 107 2.94 -3.20 -6.44
CA ASP A 107 3.14 -4.40 -5.62
C ASP A 107 4.39 -5.17 -6.07
N GLY A 108 4.69 -5.17 -7.37
CA GLY A 108 5.92 -5.71 -7.94
C GLY A 108 7.19 -4.88 -7.67
N GLY A 109 7.10 -3.76 -6.95
CA GLY A 109 8.27 -2.94 -6.61
C GLY A 109 8.60 -1.82 -7.61
N SER A 110 7.82 -1.64 -8.68
CA SER A 110 8.08 -0.59 -9.69
C SER A 110 7.91 0.79 -9.08
N GLU A 111 8.82 1.75 -9.32
CA GLU A 111 8.63 3.14 -8.91
C GLU A 111 7.62 3.88 -9.80
N ASN A 112 7.11 5.03 -9.36
CA ASN A 112 6.17 5.85 -10.15
C ASN A 112 6.72 6.17 -11.55
N LEU A 113 8.02 6.47 -11.67
CA LEU A 113 8.65 6.73 -12.96
C LEU A 113 8.64 5.49 -13.87
N CYS A 114 8.85 4.30 -13.33
CA CYS A 114 8.74 3.05 -14.09
C CYS A 114 7.33 2.85 -14.63
N VAL A 115 6.30 3.12 -13.81
CA VAL A 115 4.90 3.03 -14.22
C VAL A 115 4.55 4.07 -15.30
N ILE A 116 5.05 5.30 -15.17
CA ILE A 116 4.84 6.35 -16.18
C ILE A 116 5.50 5.98 -17.50
N ASN A 117 6.73 5.47 -17.48
CA ASN A 117 7.44 5.04 -18.69
C ASN A 117 6.73 3.85 -19.35
N TRP A 118 6.26 2.88 -18.56
CA TRP A 118 5.42 1.79 -19.05
C TRP A 118 4.15 2.32 -19.72
N ALA A 119 3.46 3.29 -19.12
CA ALA A 119 2.27 3.88 -19.72
C ALA A 119 2.57 4.54 -21.08
N ILE A 120 3.69 5.26 -21.19
CA ILE A 120 4.12 5.88 -22.45
C ILE A 120 4.42 4.83 -23.52
N GLU A 121 5.18 3.79 -23.16
CA GLU A 121 5.57 2.70 -24.08
C GLU A 121 4.35 1.99 -24.68
N PHE A 122 3.31 1.77 -23.88
CA PHE A 122 2.10 1.07 -24.29
C PHE A 122 0.97 2.00 -24.80
N GLY A 123 1.23 3.31 -24.91
CA GLY A 123 0.25 4.28 -25.40
C GLY A 123 -0.97 4.46 -24.49
N LEU A 124 -0.81 4.23 -23.18
CA LEU A 124 -1.85 4.40 -22.17
C LEU A 124 -2.05 5.89 -21.84
N PRO A 125 -3.23 6.29 -21.31
CA PRO A 125 -3.51 7.69 -20.97
C PRO A 125 -2.66 8.17 -19.79
N THR A 126 -1.47 8.72 -20.07
CA THR A 126 -0.48 9.12 -19.05
C THR A 126 -1.04 10.10 -18.02
N THR A 127 -1.93 11.02 -18.41
CA THR A 127 -2.59 11.93 -17.47
C THR A 127 -3.36 11.18 -16.40
N ARG A 128 -4.20 10.22 -16.81
CA ARG A 128 -4.94 9.36 -15.88
C ARG A 128 -4.01 8.49 -15.02
N VAL A 129 -2.90 8.02 -15.58
CA VAL A 129 -1.90 7.25 -14.82
C VAL A 129 -1.29 8.12 -13.72
N VAL A 130 -0.95 9.37 -14.02
CA VAL A 130 -0.45 10.34 -13.03
C VAL A 130 -1.52 10.61 -11.97
N ASP A 131 -2.77 10.87 -12.36
CA ASP A 131 -3.89 11.11 -11.41
C ASP A 131 -4.08 9.92 -10.44
N ILE A 132 -3.93 8.68 -10.92
CA ILE A 132 -4.00 7.48 -10.08
C ILE A 132 -2.77 7.40 -9.16
N LEU A 133 -1.57 7.63 -9.68
CA LEU A 133 -0.33 7.60 -8.88
C LEU A 133 -0.30 8.68 -7.80
N GLU A 134 -0.88 9.85 -8.05
CA GLU A 134 -1.05 10.93 -7.08
C GLU A 134 -2.01 10.54 -5.96
N GLN A 135 -3.12 9.86 -6.27
CA GLN A 135 -4.03 9.33 -5.25
C GLN A 135 -3.39 8.23 -4.40
N ILE A 136 -2.53 7.42 -5.00
CA ILE A 136 -1.80 6.36 -4.31
C ILE A 136 -0.77 6.96 -3.33
N ASP A 137 -0.07 8.02 -3.76
CA ASP A 137 1.01 8.70 -3.05
C ASP A 137 1.87 7.72 -2.25
N VAL A 138 2.58 6.85 -2.98
CA VAL A 138 3.38 5.78 -2.39
C VAL A 138 4.51 6.31 -1.50
N ASN A 139 4.87 7.59 -1.62
CA ASN A 139 5.86 8.24 -0.76
C ASN A 139 5.36 8.38 0.67
N ARG A 140 4.04 8.42 0.92
CA ARG A 140 3.45 8.37 2.27
C ARG A 140 3.76 7.07 3.01
N ALA A 141 4.23 6.04 2.31
CA ALA A 141 4.65 4.79 2.91
C ALA A 141 6.06 4.85 3.54
N ARG A 142 6.78 5.98 3.48
CA ARG A 142 8.12 6.13 4.07
C ARG A 142 8.06 6.37 5.58
N LEU A 143 7.66 5.34 6.32
CA LEU A 143 7.63 5.36 7.78
C LEU A 143 9.02 5.09 8.37
N ALA A 144 9.31 5.67 9.53
CA ALA A 144 10.55 5.36 10.25
C ALA A 144 10.51 3.92 10.80
N PRO A 145 11.62 3.15 10.72
CA PRO A 145 11.68 1.84 11.33
C PRO A 145 11.68 1.95 12.87
N ALA A 146 11.16 0.92 13.56
CA ALA A 146 11.03 0.91 15.02
C ALA A 146 12.31 0.45 15.76
N VAL A 147 13.49 0.78 15.22
CA VAL A 147 14.81 0.41 15.79
C VAL A 147 15.19 1.22 17.01
#